data_AF-A0A2E6KE73-F1
#
_entry.id   AF-A0A2E6KE73-F1
#
_cell.length_a   1.000
_cell.length_b   1.000
_cell.length_c   1.000
_cell.angle_alpha   90.00
_cell.angle_beta   90.00
_cell.angle_gamma   90.00
#
_symmetry.space_group_name_H-M   'P 1'
#
loop_
_entity.id
_entity.type
_entity.pdbx_description
1 polymer ?
#
loop_
_entity_poly.entity_id
_entity_poly.type
_entity_poly.pdbx_seq_one_letter_code
_entity_poly.pdbx_strand_id
1 'polypeptide(L)'
;MYWFIGPYEISMGALLLLTLPIHWFLTRDEPDQRIPLRNLPKEIKEKGYLWHISLYLLMFIYKAAIDHHNEPMKTKVGGYTHWIYLIEGNWTKYVQDFFLNDILTNLLSAHYLFIYLFMIWFSPMYYILSNDKVMADKAALNYFVIYLLSVPFYLFFNVEVTSSYIPGMDALLYHDSFTLSFFTANDPMDNAIPSLHIGLPVGLIIINRLHCKELGIKLEEWRHREFDIFIIFNILIYIFSIQYLGIHWIVDVIPGIGLAFITSYFVHQIQPKLRSENFSRINSILPNKKQLYSIIGVSFISTFLIFFIVIDGPGTNDEEPNYRLGFEDVNLETIEVHSLTNPVNIEVINIGEESVQLLLVKTSIAEKYADKGIFDWEELSSEGELFPLSPKENISFSVMTESIYDSYVILSKLQNPDSCSEVSDCKIMKNAVGEIRIITHYFDDELIWSAYIASLPSFYILGYVLGMSDKEIMSVKTS
;
A
#
# COMPACT_ATOMS: atom_id res chain seq x y z
N MET A 1 -8.04 23.04 -10.29
CA MET A 1 -9.45 22.92 -10.79
C MET A 1 -10.35 22.67 -9.58
N TYR A 2 -11.55 23.25 -9.45
CA TYR A 2 -12.44 22.90 -8.33
C TYR A 2 -13.29 21.67 -8.70
N TRP A 3 -13.03 20.54 -8.06
CA TRP A 3 -13.77 19.29 -8.26
C TRP A 3 -15.01 19.26 -7.36
N PHE A 4 -16.20 19.06 -7.94
CA PHE A 4 -17.46 18.94 -7.18
C PHE A 4 -17.63 17.56 -6.53
N ILE A 5 -16.95 16.55 -7.06
CA ILE A 5 -16.98 15.15 -6.62
C ILE A 5 -15.53 14.65 -6.66
N GLY A 6 -15.05 14.10 -5.55
CA GLY A 6 -13.67 13.64 -5.42
C GLY A 6 -13.42 12.25 -6.00
N PRO A 7 -12.15 11.81 -5.98
CA PRO A 7 -11.72 10.49 -6.45
C PRO A 7 -12.40 9.35 -5.67
N TYR A 8 -12.63 9.52 -4.38
CA TYR A 8 -13.29 8.53 -3.53
C TYR A 8 -14.76 8.34 -3.92
N GLU A 9 -15.52 9.42 -4.04
CA GLU A 9 -16.95 9.36 -4.38
C GLU A 9 -17.17 8.81 -5.79
N ILE A 10 -16.32 9.20 -6.75
CA ILE A 10 -16.33 8.65 -8.11
C ILE A 10 -16.05 7.14 -8.07
N SER A 11 -15.02 6.72 -7.34
CA SER A 11 -14.66 5.30 -7.23
C SER A 11 -15.78 4.48 -6.58
N MET A 12 -16.39 5.00 -5.50
CA MET A 12 -17.47 4.31 -4.79
C MET A 12 -18.74 4.21 -5.66
N GLY A 13 -19.10 5.30 -6.36
CA GLY A 13 -20.22 5.31 -7.31
C GLY A 13 -20.00 4.32 -8.45
N ALA A 14 -18.83 4.35 -9.08
CA ALA A 14 -18.46 3.42 -10.15
C ALA A 14 -18.49 1.96 -9.67
N LEU A 15 -18.04 1.69 -8.44
CA LEU A 15 -17.95 0.36 -7.87
C LEU A 15 -19.35 -0.26 -7.70
N LEU A 16 -20.31 0.51 -7.17
CA LEU A 16 -21.69 0.07 -7.04
C LEU A 16 -22.37 -0.12 -8.42
N LEU A 17 -22.14 0.81 -9.35
CA LEU A 17 -22.72 0.77 -10.69
C LEU A 17 -22.19 -0.41 -11.53
N LEU A 18 -20.90 -0.71 -11.44
CA LEU A 18 -20.23 -1.74 -12.24
C LEU A 18 -20.29 -3.15 -11.63
N THR A 19 -20.62 -3.27 -10.33
CA THR A 19 -20.72 -4.58 -9.66
C THR A 19 -21.65 -5.55 -10.40
N LEU A 20 -22.89 -5.15 -10.71
CA LEU A 20 -23.86 -6.07 -11.33
C LEU A 20 -23.57 -6.34 -12.83
N PRO A 21 -23.27 -5.33 -13.67
CA PRO A 21 -22.93 -5.58 -15.07
C PRO A 21 -21.73 -6.51 -15.24
N ILE A 22 -20.65 -6.30 -14.47
CA ILE A 22 -19.46 -7.15 -14.53
C ILE A 22 -19.80 -8.55 -13.99
N HIS A 23 -20.52 -8.67 -12.88
CA HIS A 23 -20.98 -9.96 -12.37
C HIS A 23 -21.77 -10.75 -13.41
N TRP A 24 -22.73 -10.11 -14.09
CA TRP A 24 -23.52 -10.76 -15.13
C TRP A 24 -22.71 -11.16 -16.36
N PHE A 25 -21.70 -10.37 -16.73
CA PHE A 25 -20.80 -10.71 -17.82
C PHE A 25 -19.90 -11.91 -17.48
N LEU A 26 -19.35 -11.95 -16.26
CA LEU A 26 -18.46 -13.02 -15.80
C LEU A 26 -19.21 -14.33 -15.50
N THR A 27 -20.51 -14.26 -15.24
CA THR A 27 -21.37 -15.43 -15.01
C THR A 27 -22.32 -15.71 -16.17
N ARG A 28 -22.02 -15.21 -17.38
CA ARG A 28 -22.90 -15.33 -18.57
C ARG A 28 -23.23 -16.77 -18.94
N ASP A 29 -22.33 -17.68 -18.65
CA ASP A 29 -22.47 -19.10 -18.98
C ASP A 29 -23.27 -19.88 -17.92
N GLU A 30 -23.59 -19.25 -16.77
CA GLU A 30 -24.29 -19.88 -15.65
C GLU A 30 -25.34 -18.96 -14.98
N PRO A 31 -26.33 -18.46 -15.72
CA PRO A 31 -27.33 -17.53 -15.18
C PRO A 31 -28.17 -18.14 -14.04
N ASP A 32 -28.37 -19.46 -14.05
CA ASP A 32 -29.19 -20.18 -13.06
C ASP A 32 -28.55 -20.25 -11.67
N GLN A 33 -27.24 -20.03 -11.58
CA GLN A 33 -26.49 -20.03 -10.31
C GLN A 33 -26.50 -18.67 -9.60
N ARG A 34 -27.10 -17.65 -10.21
CA ARG A 34 -27.15 -16.29 -9.68
C ARG A 34 -28.23 -16.15 -8.62
N ILE A 35 -27.95 -15.34 -7.60
CA ILE A 35 -28.96 -14.96 -6.61
C ILE A 35 -29.79 -13.80 -7.15
N PRO A 36 -31.13 -13.93 -7.23
CA PRO A 36 -31.98 -12.79 -7.55
C PRO A 36 -31.82 -11.68 -6.51
N LEU A 37 -31.68 -10.43 -6.93
CA LEU A 37 -31.43 -9.29 -6.02
C LEU A 37 -32.47 -9.17 -4.90
N ARG A 38 -33.73 -9.51 -5.18
CA ARG A 38 -34.83 -9.55 -4.19
C ARG A 38 -34.59 -10.53 -3.04
N ASN A 39 -33.78 -11.57 -3.28
CA ASN A 39 -33.48 -12.63 -2.30
C ASN A 39 -32.15 -12.37 -1.58
N LEU A 40 -31.36 -11.38 -1.98
CA LEU A 40 -30.05 -11.09 -1.38
C LEU A 40 -30.13 -10.83 0.14
N PRO A 41 -31.11 -10.09 0.69
CA PRO A 41 -31.21 -9.91 2.15
C PRO A 41 -31.44 -11.23 2.89
N LYS A 42 -32.23 -12.13 2.30
CA LYS A 42 -32.50 -13.47 2.84
C LYS A 42 -31.23 -14.31 2.82
N GLU A 43 -30.50 -14.29 1.72
CA GLU A 43 -29.21 -14.97 1.57
C GLU A 43 -28.20 -14.52 2.63
N ILE A 44 -28.03 -13.19 2.80
CA ILE A 44 -27.11 -12.60 3.78
C ILE A 44 -27.40 -13.12 5.19
N LYS A 45 -28.68 -13.22 5.54
CA LYS A 45 -29.11 -13.72 6.84
C LYS A 45 -28.91 -15.23 6.98
N GLU A 46 -29.37 -16.02 6.01
CA GLU A 46 -29.35 -17.49 6.07
C GLU A 46 -27.94 -18.06 6.01
N LYS A 47 -27.08 -17.51 5.14
CA LYS A 47 -25.67 -17.91 5.08
C LYS A 47 -24.80 -17.21 6.12
N GLY A 48 -25.34 -16.21 6.81
CA GLY A 48 -24.67 -15.45 7.84
C GLY A 48 -23.42 -14.78 7.30
N TYR A 49 -23.58 -13.85 6.35
CA TYR A 49 -22.49 -13.01 5.82
C TYR A 49 -22.23 -11.77 6.70
N LEU A 50 -22.98 -11.59 7.79
CA LEU A 50 -22.80 -10.45 8.71
C LEU A 50 -21.38 -10.36 9.28
N TRP A 51 -20.68 -11.48 9.47
CA TRP A 51 -19.28 -11.43 9.94
C TRP A 51 -18.31 -10.91 8.88
N HIS A 52 -18.65 -10.94 7.58
CA HIS A 52 -17.86 -10.24 6.56
C HIS A 52 -17.86 -8.75 6.83
N ILE A 53 -19.02 -8.16 7.13
CA ILE A 53 -19.14 -6.74 7.50
C ILE A 53 -18.31 -6.45 8.75
N SER A 54 -18.36 -7.33 9.75
CA SER A 54 -17.51 -7.20 10.95
C SER A 54 -16.02 -7.28 10.63
N LEU A 55 -15.58 -8.12 9.68
CA LEU A 55 -14.18 -8.15 9.24
C LEU A 55 -13.77 -6.84 8.57
N TYR A 56 -14.60 -6.30 7.69
CA TYR A 56 -14.29 -5.03 7.02
C TYR A 56 -14.23 -3.87 8.00
N LEU A 57 -15.14 -3.82 8.98
CA LEU A 57 -15.10 -2.82 10.03
C LEU A 57 -13.86 -2.97 10.91
N LEU A 58 -13.53 -4.21 11.32
CA LEU A 58 -12.33 -4.50 12.09
C LEU A 58 -11.07 -4.10 11.32
N MET A 59 -11.02 -4.41 10.02
CA MET A 59 -9.94 -3.99 9.13
C MET A 59 -9.81 -2.47 9.09
N PHE A 60 -10.91 -1.76 8.90
CA PHE A 60 -10.88 -0.30 8.81
C PHE A 60 -10.34 0.33 10.11
N ILE A 61 -10.81 -0.14 11.26
CA ILE A 61 -10.31 0.30 12.57
C ILE A 61 -8.83 -0.04 12.73
N TYR A 62 -8.43 -1.25 12.32
CA TYR A 62 -7.05 -1.69 12.44
C TYR A 62 -6.12 -0.90 11.52
N LYS A 63 -6.50 -0.67 10.24
CA LYS A 63 -5.78 0.21 9.32
C LYS A 63 -5.62 1.61 9.91
N ALA A 64 -6.69 2.22 10.38
CA ALA A 64 -6.62 3.57 10.99
C ALA A 64 -5.66 3.60 12.19
N ALA A 65 -5.60 2.53 12.97
CA ALA A 65 -4.60 2.40 14.03
C ALA A 65 -3.17 2.31 13.47
N ILE A 66 -2.92 1.49 12.44
CA ILE A 66 -1.60 1.36 11.82
C ILE A 66 -1.15 2.66 11.15
N ASP A 67 -2.03 3.34 10.40
CA ASP A 67 -1.74 4.63 9.77
C ASP A 67 -1.25 5.64 10.83
N HIS A 68 -1.94 5.72 11.97
CA HIS A 68 -1.52 6.56 13.10
C HIS A 68 -0.17 6.13 13.75
N HIS A 69 0.34 4.92 13.49
CA HIS A 69 1.66 4.51 13.98
C HIS A 69 2.78 4.71 12.96
N ASN A 70 2.50 4.69 11.65
CA ASN A 70 3.51 4.69 10.60
C ASN A 70 4.49 5.87 10.75
N GLU A 71 3.95 7.09 10.77
CA GLU A 71 4.72 8.33 10.86
C GLU A 71 5.53 8.46 12.18
N PRO A 72 4.93 8.32 13.38
CA PRO A 72 5.68 8.39 14.64
C PRO A 72 6.81 7.38 14.78
N MET A 73 6.69 6.20 14.16
CA MET A 73 7.71 5.14 14.23
C MET A 73 8.97 5.47 13.42
N LYS A 74 8.88 6.33 12.40
CA LYS A 74 10.00 6.64 11.47
C LYS A 74 11.24 7.14 12.18
N THR A 75 11.10 7.88 13.27
CA THR A 75 12.23 8.39 14.07
C THR A 75 13.12 7.26 14.62
N LYS A 76 12.55 6.08 14.87
CA LYS A 76 13.23 4.91 15.45
C LYS A 76 13.60 3.84 14.43
N VAL A 77 12.89 3.75 13.32
CA VAL A 77 13.14 2.70 12.31
C VAL A 77 13.82 3.24 11.06
N GLY A 78 13.65 4.52 10.77
CA GLY A 78 14.16 5.22 9.60
C GLY A 78 13.62 4.65 8.28
N GLY A 79 14.46 4.60 7.24
CA GLY A 79 14.06 4.17 5.90
C GLY A 79 15.10 3.27 5.21
N TYR A 80 14.63 2.35 4.38
CA TYR A 80 15.43 1.33 3.69
C TYR A 80 15.44 1.50 2.16
N THR A 81 14.90 2.61 1.65
CA THR A 81 14.78 2.89 0.21
C THR A 81 16.13 2.80 -0.51
N HIS A 82 17.21 3.30 0.10
CA HIS A 82 18.56 3.25 -0.44
C HIS A 82 19.01 1.80 -0.75
N TRP A 83 18.68 0.82 0.09
CA TRP A 83 18.99 -0.60 -0.19
C TRP A 83 18.19 -1.15 -1.36
N ILE A 84 16.91 -0.78 -1.48
CA ILE A 84 16.08 -1.21 -2.60
C ILE A 84 16.60 -0.60 -3.90
N TYR A 85 16.97 0.68 -3.86
CA TYR A 85 17.60 1.37 -4.98
C TYR A 85 18.92 0.73 -5.41
N LEU A 86 19.76 0.28 -4.46
CA LEU A 86 21.00 -0.45 -4.79
C LEU A 86 20.74 -1.77 -5.55
N ILE A 87 19.58 -2.38 -5.36
CA ILE A 87 19.19 -3.63 -6.04
C ILE A 87 18.60 -3.35 -7.43
N GLU A 88 17.66 -2.41 -7.52
CA GLU A 88 16.85 -2.19 -8.74
C GLU A 88 17.38 -1.06 -9.64
N GLY A 89 18.00 -0.04 -9.04
CA GLY A 89 18.47 1.16 -9.71
C GLY A 89 17.33 1.96 -10.36
N ASN A 90 17.60 2.49 -11.55
CA ASN A 90 16.67 3.37 -12.28
C ASN A 90 15.72 2.60 -13.21
N TRP A 91 15.50 1.30 -13.01
CA TRP A 91 14.69 0.48 -13.92
C TRP A 91 13.29 1.07 -14.14
N THR A 92 12.60 1.41 -13.06
CA THR A 92 11.25 1.97 -13.08
C THR A 92 11.16 3.25 -13.91
N LYS A 93 12.16 4.13 -13.77
CA LYS A 93 12.26 5.35 -14.58
C LYS A 93 12.41 5.04 -16.07
N TYR A 94 13.22 4.05 -16.46
CA TYR A 94 13.31 3.68 -17.88
C TYR A 94 11.98 3.20 -18.45
N VAL A 95 11.17 2.50 -17.66
CA VAL A 95 9.81 2.08 -18.06
C VAL A 95 8.91 3.31 -18.23
N GLN A 96 8.91 4.23 -17.27
CA GLN A 96 8.12 5.46 -17.34
C GLN A 96 8.51 6.28 -18.58
N ASP A 97 9.80 6.63 -18.74
CA ASP A 97 10.32 7.45 -19.84
C ASP A 97 9.96 6.85 -21.22
N PHE A 98 10.00 5.53 -21.36
CA PHE A 98 9.73 4.87 -22.64
C PHE A 98 8.25 4.92 -23.04
N PHE A 99 7.34 4.83 -22.07
CA PHE A 99 5.90 4.72 -22.33
C PHE A 99 5.13 6.02 -22.07
N LEU A 100 5.77 7.05 -21.51
CA LEU A 100 5.10 8.27 -21.01
C LEU A 100 4.16 8.87 -22.05
N ASN A 101 2.87 8.93 -21.69
CA ASN A 101 1.81 9.43 -22.54
C ASN A 101 0.60 9.85 -21.72
N ASP A 102 0.08 11.05 -21.93
CA ASP A 102 -1.07 11.60 -21.17
C ASP A 102 -2.31 10.70 -21.14
N ILE A 103 -2.66 10.06 -22.26
CA ILE A 103 -3.84 9.18 -22.32
C ILE A 103 -3.57 7.94 -21.48
N LEU A 104 -2.37 7.37 -21.61
CA LEU A 104 -1.97 6.21 -20.82
C LEU A 104 -1.93 6.55 -19.32
N THR A 105 -1.38 7.70 -18.94
CA THR A 105 -1.38 8.19 -17.55
C THR A 105 -2.79 8.24 -16.98
N ASN A 106 -3.72 8.92 -17.66
CA ASN A 106 -5.10 9.02 -17.17
C ASN A 106 -5.78 7.65 -17.05
N LEU A 107 -5.56 6.75 -18.01
CA LEU A 107 -6.13 5.41 -17.98
C LEU A 107 -5.57 4.55 -16.85
N LEU A 108 -4.25 4.58 -16.64
CA LEU A 108 -3.59 3.78 -15.60
C LEU A 108 -3.83 4.36 -14.21
N SER A 109 -3.87 5.69 -14.04
CA SER A 109 -4.24 6.32 -12.76
C SER A 109 -5.68 5.98 -12.39
N ALA A 110 -6.62 6.06 -13.34
CA ALA A 110 -8.00 5.66 -13.11
C ALA A 110 -8.13 4.15 -12.82
N HIS A 111 -7.43 3.30 -13.58
CA HIS A 111 -7.41 1.86 -13.34
C HIS A 111 -6.86 1.53 -11.95
N TYR A 112 -5.72 2.11 -11.57
CA TYR A 112 -5.04 1.84 -10.32
C TYR A 112 -5.91 2.21 -9.12
N LEU A 113 -6.44 3.44 -9.10
CA LEU A 113 -7.30 3.93 -8.04
C LEU A 113 -8.59 3.10 -7.93
N PHE A 114 -9.28 2.88 -9.06
CA PHE A 114 -10.60 2.26 -9.06
C PHE A 114 -10.54 0.75 -8.83
N ILE A 115 -9.71 0.04 -9.59
CA ILE A 115 -9.74 -1.42 -9.62
C ILE A 115 -9.30 -2.00 -8.29
N TYR A 116 -8.48 -1.32 -7.49
CA TYR A 116 -8.01 -1.87 -6.22
C TYR A 116 -9.16 -1.93 -5.21
N LEU A 117 -9.84 -0.79 -5.04
CA LEU A 117 -11.06 -0.68 -4.24
C LEU A 117 -12.16 -1.61 -4.77
N PHE A 118 -12.31 -1.67 -6.10
CA PHE A 118 -13.26 -2.56 -6.75
C PHE A 118 -12.95 -4.02 -6.44
N MET A 119 -11.71 -4.48 -6.52
CA MET A 119 -11.33 -5.87 -6.28
C MET A 119 -11.58 -6.30 -4.83
N ILE A 120 -11.31 -5.42 -3.85
CA ILE A 120 -11.56 -5.68 -2.42
C ILE A 120 -13.05 -5.92 -2.16
N TRP A 121 -13.93 -5.13 -2.76
CA TRP A 121 -15.38 -5.25 -2.63
C TRP A 121 -15.97 -6.37 -3.51
N PHE A 122 -15.61 -6.35 -4.78
CA PHE A 122 -16.21 -7.18 -5.83
C PHE A 122 -15.89 -8.65 -5.62
N SER A 123 -14.71 -9.00 -5.09
CA SER A 123 -14.32 -10.41 -4.91
C SER A 123 -15.29 -11.22 -4.03
N PRO A 124 -15.57 -10.84 -2.76
CA PRO A 124 -16.57 -11.56 -1.98
C PRO A 124 -17.98 -11.36 -2.53
N MET A 125 -18.33 -10.17 -3.02
CA MET A 125 -19.67 -9.91 -3.58
C MET A 125 -19.96 -10.79 -4.80
N TYR A 126 -18.96 -11.02 -5.65
CA TYR A 126 -19.05 -11.92 -6.80
C TYR A 126 -19.45 -13.33 -6.36
N TYR A 127 -18.79 -13.87 -5.33
CA TYR A 127 -19.11 -15.21 -4.82
C TYR A 127 -20.47 -15.25 -4.12
N ILE A 128 -20.82 -14.22 -3.35
CA ILE A 128 -22.16 -14.08 -2.74
C ILE A 128 -23.23 -14.11 -3.83
N LEU A 129 -23.13 -13.24 -4.83
CA LEU A 129 -24.09 -13.14 -5.94
C LEU A 129 -24.12 -14.41 -6.81
N SER A 130 -23.06 -15.21 -6.79
CA SER A 130 -22.96 -16.50 -7.47
C SER A 130 -23.34 -17.69 -6.57
N ASN A 131 -23.94 -17.45 -5.40
CA ASN A 131 -24.38 -18.50 -4.48
C ASN A 131 -23.23 -19.39 -3.93
N ASP A 132 -21.97 -18.93 -3.97
CA ASP A 132 -20.82 -19.65 -3.41
C ASP A 132 -20.44 -19.12 -2.03
N LYS A 133 -20.86 -19.84 -0.99
CA LYS A 133 -20.58 -19.47 0.39
C LYS A 133 -19.11 -19.60 0.76
N VAL A 134 -18.49 -20.71 0.35
CA VAL A 134 -17.14 -21.07 0.78
C VAL A 134 -16.16 -20.07 0.20
N MET A 135 -16.30 -19.76 -1.09
CA MET A 135 -15.41 -18.82 -1.75
C MET A 135 -15.66 -17.37 -1.33
N ALA A 136 -16.90 -16.99 -1.02
CA ALA A 136 -17.19 -15.68 -0.44
C ALA A 136 -16.47 -15.48 0.91
N ASP A 137 -16.50 -16.49 1.77
CA ASP A 137 -15.81 -16.47 3.06
C ASP A 137 -14.28 -16.37 2.88
N LYS A 138 -13.72 -17.17 1.96
CA LYS A 138 -12.27 -17.16 1.68
C LYS A 138 -11.83 -15.83 1.07
N ALA A 139 -12.61 -15.22 0.18
CA ALA A 139 -12.30 -13.92 -0.41
C ALA A 139 -12.29 -12.79 0.64
N ALA A 140 -13.27 -12.76 1.55
CA ALA A 140 -13.30 -11.78 2.65
C ALA A 140 -12.11 -11.96 3.61
N LEU A 141 -11.77 -13.21 3.94
CA LEU A 141 -10.61 -13.53 4.78
C LEU A 141 -9.27 -13.22 4.10
N ASN A 142 -9.16 -13.39 2.78
CA ASN A 142 -7.94 -13.09 2.02
C ASN A 142 -7.51 -11.65 2.22
N TYR A 143 -8.45 -10.70 2.09
CA TYR A 143 -8.18 -9.29 2.35
C TYR A 143 -7.77 -9.04 3.81
N PHE A 144 -8.49 -9.65 4.76
CA PHE A 144 -8.21 -9.44 6.17
C PHE A 144 -6.80 -9.94 6.58
N VAL A 145 -6.49 -11.18 6.21
CA VAL A 145 -5.26 -11.86 6.63
C VAL A 145 -4.03 -11.29 5.96
N ILE A 146 -4.10 -10.88 4.68
CA ILE A 146 -2.92 -10.35 3.99
C ILE A 146 -2.46 -9.02 4.57
N TYR A 147 -3.39 -8.16 5.00
CA TYR A 147 -3.05 -6.90 5.65
C TYR A 147 -2.45 -7.13 7.05
N LEU A 148 -2.99 -8.07 7.83
CA LEU A 148 -2.36 -8.46 9.12
C LEU A 148 -0.90 -8.88 8.92
N LEU A 149 -0.61 -9.59 7.83
CA LEU A 149 0.74 -10.01 7.49
C LEU A 149 1.65 -8.86 7.03
N SER A 150 1.10 -7.82 6.40
CA SER A 150 1.87 -6.67 5.90
C SER A 150 2.25 -5.67 7.00
N VAL A 151 1.47 -5.58 8.09
CA VAL A 151 1.73 -4.64 9.21
C VAL A 151 3.19 -4.57 9.68
N PRO A 152 3.89 -5.67 9.99
CA PRO A 152 5.27 -5.55 10.43
C PRO A 152 6.20 -4.95 9.36
N PHE A 153 5.90 -5.09 8.08
CA PHE A 153 6.69 -4.43 7.04
C PHE A 153 6.40 -2.93 7.03
N TYR A 154 5.12 -2.54 7.11
CA TYR A 154 4.71 -1.13 7.10
C TYR A 154 5.15 -0.33 8.32
N LEU A 155 5.37 -0.99 9.46
CA LEU A 155 5.80 -0.31 10.69
C LEU A 155 7.32 -0.32 10.91
N PHE A 156 8.03 -1.28 10.31
CA PHE A 156 9.43 -1.57 10.64
C PHE A 156 10.35 -1.64 9.41
N PHE A 157 9.83 -1.48 8.20
CA PHE A 157 10.60 -1.57 6.96
C PHE A 157 10.10 -0.56 5.92
N ASN A 158 10.22 0.72 6.28
CA ASN A 158 9.76 1.84 5.45
C ASN A 158 10.59 1.95 4.17
N VAL A 159 9.90 2.01 3.04
CA VAL A 159 10.48 2.13 1.70
C VAL A 159 9.62 3.09 0.90
N GLU A 160 10.20 4.26 0.63
CA GLU A 160 9.63 5.31 -0.21
C GLU A 160 9.26 4.80 -1.60
N VAL A 161 8.21 5.38 -2.17
CA VAL A 161 7.85 5.17 -3.57
C VAL A 161 8.97 5.62 -4.51
N THR A 162 9.02 5.03 -5.71
CA THR A 162 10.10 5.29 -6.67
C THR A 162 10.20 6.75 -7.11
N SER A 163 9.07 7.46 -7.23
CA SER A 163 9.05 8.87 -7.64
C SER A 163 9.68 9.81 -6.61
N SER A 164 9.74 9.42 -5.34
CA SER A 164 10.37 10.22 -4.28
C SER A 164 11.90 10.03 -4.20
N TYR A 165 12.42 8.99 -4.86
CA TYR A 165 13.81 8.54 -4.68
C TYR A 165 14.62 8.38 -5.98
N ILE A 166 13.98 8.20 -7.13
CA ILE A 166 14.67 8.10 -8.42
C ILE A 166 14.69 9.49 -9.07
N PRO A 167 15.85 10.15 -9.21
CA PRO A 167 15.92 11.48 -9.81
C PRO A 167 15.41 11.51 -11.26
N GLY A 168 14.61 12.51 -11.59
CA GLY A 168 13.97 12.72 -12.87
C GLY A 168 12.70 11.89 -13.08
N MET A 169 12.14 11.26 -12.05
CA MET A 169 10.95 10.43 -12.16
C MET A 169 9.70 11.20 -11.74
N ASP A 170 8.67 11.20 -12.59
CA ASP A 170 7.43 11.92 -12.31
C ASP A 170 6.52 11.10 -11.37
N ALA A 171 5.95 11.75 -10.35
CA ALA A 171 4.94 11.15 -9.47
C ALA A 171 3.53 11.28 -10.08
N LEU A 172 3.31 10.62 -11.22
CA LEU A 172 2.13 10.80 -12.08
C LEU A 172 0.77 10.58 -11.39
N LEU A 173 0.73 9.75 -10.34
CA LEU A 173 -0.47 9.49 -9.57
C LEU A 173 -0.64 10.44 -8.37
N TYR A 174 0.46 10.84 -7.75
CA TYR A 174 0.45 11.58 -6.48
C TYR A 174 0.39 13.09 -6.68
N HIS A 175 1.06 13.61 -7.73
CA HIS A 175 1.09 15.04 -8.03
C HIS A 175 0.07 15.38 -9.11
N ASP A 176 -1.20 15.19 -8.78
CA ASP A 176 -2.31 15.56 -9.65
C ASP A 176 -3.44 16.19 -8.82
N SER A 177 -3.96 17.32 -9.27
CA SER A 177 -4.98 18.09 -8.54
C SER A 177 -6.25 17.29 -8.21
N PHE A 178 -6.54 16.21 -8.93
CA PHE A 178 -7.69 15.36 -8.66
C PHE A 178 -7.41 14.33 -7.56
N THR A 179 -6.16 13.87 -7.41
CA THR A 179 -5.80 12.74 -6.54
C THR A 179 -4.92 13.09 -5.35
N LEU A 180 -4.22 14.23 -5.38
CA LEU A 180 -3.21 14.60 -4.38
C LEU A 180 -3.75 14.51 -2.95
N SER A 181 -4.80 15.28 -2.62
CA SER A 181 -5.37 15.26 -1.25
C SER A 181 -5.92 13.89 -0.84
N PHE A 182 -6.36 13.07 -1.80
CA PHE A 182 -6.83 11.72 -1.49
C PHE A 182 -5.66 10.84 -1.06
N PHE A 183 -4.55 10.83 -1.79
CA PHE A 183 -3.40 10.01 -1.43
C PHE A 183 -2.70 10.51 -0.18
N THR A 184 -2.44 11.81 -0.06
CA THR A 184 -1.80 12.39 1.15
C THR A 184 -2.63 12.17 2.42
N ALA A 185 -3.93 11.86 2.30
CA ALA A 185 -4.79 11.58 3.46
C ALA A 185 -5.02 10.08 3.74
N ASN A 186 -4.67 9.17 2.82
CA ASN A 186 -5.04 7.76 2.91
C ASN A 186 -3.88 6.78 2.69
N ASP A 187 -2.79 7.23 2.07
CA ASP A 187 -1.65 6.43 1.65
C ASP A 187 -0.34 7.05 2.15
N PRO A 188 0.35 6.40 3.10
CA PRO A 188 1.71 6.77 3.47
C PRO A 188 2.65 6.39 2.29
N MET A 189 3.32 7.38 1.71
CA MET A 189 4.12 7.22 0.48
C MET A 189 5.44 6.45 0.69
N ASP A 190 5.57 5.75 1.80
CA ASP A 190 6.72 4.96 2.23
C ASP A 190 6.40 3.51 2.59
N ASN A 191 5.21 3.04 2.22
CA ASN A 191 4.78 1.64 2.38
C ASN A 191 4.85 0.84 1.07
N ALA A 192 5.88 1.09 0.24
CA ALA A 192 6.01 0.40 -1.05
C ALA A 192 6.17 -1.13 -0.90
N ILE A 193 6.86 -1.58 0.15
CA ILE A 193 7.06 -3.01 0.44
C ILE A 193 6.16 -3.47 1.59
N PRO A 194 5.38 -4.56 1.41
CA PRO A 194 5.12 -5.33 0.19
C PRO A 194 3.97 -4.75 -0.65
N SER A 195 4.00 -5.00 -1.97
CA SER A 195 2.90 -4.58 -2.85
C SER A 195 1.63 -5.43 -2.67
N LEU A 196 0.64 -4.87 -1.97
CA LEU A 196 -0.68 -5.50 -1.80
C LEU A 196 -1.55 -5.45 -3.06
N HIS A 197 -1.29 -4.51 -3.98
CA HIS A 197 -1.93 -4.45 -5.30
C HIS A 197 -1.69 -5.73 -6.10
N ILE A 198 -0.54 -6.38 -5.89
CA ILE A 198 -0.24 -7.70 -6.46
C ILE A 198 -0.59 -8.83 -5.49
N GLY A 199 -0.20 -8.72 -4.22
CA GLY A 199 -0.37 -9.79 -3.24
C GLY A 199 -1.82 -10.22 -3.03
N LEU A 200 -2.76 -9.27 -2.94
CA LEU A 200 -4.17 -9.55 -2.69
C LEU A 200 -4.83 -10.36 -3.81
N PRO A 201 -4.81 -9.92 -5.08
CA PRO A 201 -5.41 -10.68 -6.17
C PRO A 201 -4.68 -12.00 -6.45
N VAL A 202 -3.35 -12.05 -6.30
CA VAL A 202 -2.58 -13.31 -6.40
C VAL A 202 -3.02 -14.30 -5.32
N GLY A 203 -3.23 -13.82 -4.08
CA GLY A 203 -3.72 -14.65 -2.98
C GLY A 203 -5.08 -15.28 -3.29
N LEU A 204 -5.99 -14.49 -3.87
CA LEU A 204 -7.29 -15.01 -4.28
C LEU A 204 -7.18 -16.10 -5.35
N ILE A 205 -6.29 -15.93 -6.34
CA ILE A 205 -6.04 -16.96 -7.35
C ILE A 205 -5.48 -18.24 -6.71
N ILE A 206 -4.50 -18.13 -5.82
CA ILE A 206 -3.93 -19.30 -5.12
C ILE A 206 -5.01 -20.01 -4.31
N ILE A 207 -5.85 -19.28 -3.58
CA ILE A 207 -7.01 -19.82 -2.85
C ILE A 207 -7.91 -20.62 -3.80
N ASN A 208 -8.24 -20.07 -4.98
CA ASN A 208 -9.08 -20.74 -5.97
C ASN A 208 -8.41 -22.04 -6.46
N ARG A 209 -7.10 -22.03 -6.71
CA ARG A 209 -6.32 -23.23 -7.09
C ARG A 209 -6.32 -24.28 -5.98
N LEU A 210 -6.10 -23.88 -4.73
CA LEU A 210 -6.14 -24.79 -3.57
C LEU A 210 -7.53 -25.42 -3.42
N HIS A 211 -8.59 -24.64 -3.60
CA HIS A 211 -9.95 -25.14 -3.52
C HIS A 211 -10.29 -26.11 -4.66
N CYS A 212 -9.90 -25.82 -5.90
CA CYS A 212 -10.05 -26.74 -7.02
C CYS A 212 -9.33 -28.07 -6.76
N LYS A 213 -8.09 -27.99 -6.24
CA LYS A 213 -7.30 -29.17 -5.89
C LYS A 213 -7.97 -30.02 -4.80
N GLU A 214 -8.54 -29.38 -3.77
CA GLU A 214 -9.28 -30.05 -2.70
C GLU A 214 -10.52 -30.80 -3.23
N LEU A 215 -11.22 -30.21 -4.20
CA LEU A 215 -12.39 -30.79 -4.84
C LEU A 215 -12.03 -31.83 -5.92
N GLY A 216 -10.76 -31.91 -6.34
CA GLY A 216 -10.32 -32.79 -7.42
C GLY A 216 -10.81 -32.36 -8.80
N ILE A 217 -11.23 -31.11 -8.96
CA ILE A 217 -11.73 -30.56 -10.23
C ILE A 217 -10.57 -29.98 -11.05
N LYS A 218 -10.64 -30.14 -12.38
CA LYS A 218 -9.69 -29.50 -13.29
C LYS A 218 -9.98 -28.00 -13.37
N LEU A 219 -8.95 -27.19 -13.61
CA LEU A 219 -9.13 -25.74 -13.76
C LEU A 219 -9.99 -25.35 -14.97
N GLU A 220 -10.05 -26.22 -15.98
CA GLU A 220 -10.93 -26.02 -17.14
C GLU A 220 -12.41 -26.13 -16.78
N GLU A 221 -12.72 -26.92 -15.76
CA GLU A 221 -14.07 -27.17 -15.21
C GLU A 221 -14.37 -26.23 -14.03
N TRP A 222 -13.45 -25.33 -13.69
CA TRP A 222 -13.63 -24.40 -12.59
C TRP A 222 -14.73 -23.40 -12.91
N ARG A 223 -15.80 -23.46 -12.13
CA ARG A 223 -16.98 -22.62 -12.26
C ARG A 223 -16.67 -21.13 -12.38
N HIS A 224 -15.68 -20.65 -11.62
CA HIS A 224 -15.33 -19.24 -11.56
C HIS A 224 -14.11 -18.87 -12.43
N ARG A 225 -13.82 -19.66 -13.46
CA ARG A 225 -12.69 -19.45 -14.38
C ARG A 225 -12.68 -18.07 -15.03
N GLU A 226 -13.84 -17.56 -15.47
CA GLU A 226 -13.91 -16.22 -16.08
C GLU A 226 -13.51 -15.12 -15.09
N PHE A 227 -13.84 -15.28 -13.81
CA PHE A 227 -13.40 -14.36 -12.77
C PHE A 227 -11.90 -14.49 -12.50
N ASP A 228 -11.33 -15.70 -12.51
CA ASP A 228 -9.88 -15.87 -12.43
C ASP A 228 -9.15 -15.16 -13.59
N ILE A 229 -9.65 -15.27 -14.81
CA ILE A 229 -9.07 -14.60 -15.98
C ILE A 229 -9.16 -13.07 -15.81
N PHE A 230 -10.31 -12.57 -15.35
CA PHE A 230 -10.48 -11.16 -15.03
C PHE A 230 -9.45 -10.67 -13.99
N ILE A 231 -9.23 -11.43 -12.92
CA ILE A 231 -8.22 -11.10 -11.89
C ILE A 231 -6.81 -11.10 -12.50
N ILE A 232 -6.45 -12.15 -13.25
CA ILE A 232 -5.11 -12.29 -13.86
C ILE A 232 -4.84 -11.14 -14.83
N PHE A 233 -5.82 -10.75 -15.64
CA PHE A 233 -5.69 -9.62 -16.55
C PHE A 233 -5.43 -8.32 -15.80
N ASN A 234 -6.14 -8.07 -14.69
CA ASN A 234 -5.90 -6.89 -13.85
C ASN A 234 -4.53 -6.94 -13.15
N ILE A 235 -4.05 -8.10 -12.71
CA ILE A 235 -2.69 -8.26 -12.17
C ILE A 235 -1.64 -7.84 -13.21
N LEU A 236 -1.80 -8.25 -14.48
CA LEU A 236 -0.87 -7.87 -15.55
C LEU A 236 -0.87 -6.36 -15.78
N ILE A 237 -2.04 -5.72 -15.74
CA ILE A 237 -2.14 -4.27 -15.81
C ILE A 237 -1.44 -3.64 -14.60
N TYR A 238 -1.68 -4.12 -13.38
CA TYR A 238 -1.03 -3.59 -12.18
C TYR A 238 0.48 -3.63 -12.25
N ILE A 239 1.08 -4.76 -12.64
CA ILE A 239 2.55 -4.89 -12.75
C ILE A 239 3.12 -3.78 -13.65
N PHE A 240 2.40 -3.41 -14.71
CA PHE A 240 2.80 -2.30 -15.56
C PHE A 240 2.48 -0.93 -14.94
N SER A 241 1.26 -0.73 -14.44
CA SER A 241 0.80 0.52 -13.85
C SER A 241 1.70 1.00 -12.71
N ILE A 242 2.09 0.10 -11.82
CA ILE A 242 2.87 0.48 -10.64
C ILE A 242 4.26 1.00 -11.01
N GLN A 243 4.82 0.48 -12.11
CA GLN A 243 6.09 0.93 -12.66
C GLN A 243 5.92 2.25 -13.42
N TYR A 244 4.93 2.31 -14.30
CA TYR A 244 4.65 3.48 -15.11
C TYR A 244 4.33 4.73 -14.27
N LEU A 245 3.50 4.57 -13.22
CA LEU A 245 3.05 5.67 -12.37
C LEU A 245 4.09 6.13 -11.33
N GLY A 246 5.19 5.40 -11.16
CA GLY A 246 6.26 5.75 -10.23
C GLY A 246 5.97 5.50 -8.76
N ILE A 247 5.12 4.53 -8.45
CA ILE A 247 4.57 4.32 -7.11
C ILE A 247 5.11 3.07 -6.40
N HIS A 248 5.86 2.20 -7.07
CA HIS A 248 6.37 0.95 -6.50
C HIS A 248 7.65 0.48 -7.21
N TRP A 249 8.43 -0.33 -6.50
CA TRP A 249 9.63 -1.00 -6.99
C TRP A 249 9.25 -2.37 -7.58
N ILE A 250 9.93 -2.90 -8.58
CA ILE A 250 9.71 -4.30 -9.00
C ILE A 250 9.99 -5.27 -7.86
N VAL A 251 11.01 -4.98 -7.04
CA VAL A 251 11.42 -5.85 -5.94
C VAL A 251 10.29 -6.06 -4.92
N ASP A 252 9.36 -5.11 -4.75
CA ASP A 252 8.26 -5.21 -3.79
C ASP A 252 7.18 -6.25 -4.15
N VAL A 253 7.14 -6.68 -5.42
CA VAL A 253 6.25 -7.72 -5.92
C VAL A 253 6.58 -9.06 -5.28
N ILE A 254 7.86 -9.33 -5.02
CA ILE A 254 8.34 -10.61 -4.46
C ILE A 254 7.78 -10.85 -3.05
N PRO A 255 7.97 -9.96 -2.04
CA PRO A 255 7.37 -10.15 -0.73
C PRO A 255 5.83 -10.08 -0.80
N GLY A 256 5.24 -9.32 -1.73
CA GLY A 256 3.79 -9.34 -1.98
C GLY A 256 3.27 -10.72 -2.37
N ILE A 257 3.93 -11.42 -3.30
CA ILE A 257 3.63 -12.81 -3.67
C ILE A 257 3.89 -13.76 -2.49
N GLY A 258 4.96 -13.55 -1.73
CA GLY A 258 5.24 -14.32 -0.51
C GLY A 258 4.08 -14.26 0.50
N LEU A 259 3.58 -13.06 0.78
CA LEU A 259 2.41 -12.87 1.64
C LEU A 259 1.14 -13.48 1.04
N ALA A 260 0.98 -13.43 -0.29
CA ALA A 260 -0.13 -14.08 -0.97
C ALA A 260 -0.17 -15.59 -0.72
N PHE A 261 0.98 -16.27 -0.77
CA PHE A 261 1.08 -17.70 -0.45
C PHE A 261 0.68 -17.97 1.01
N ILE A 262 1.30 -17.27 1.96
CA ILE A 262 1.05 -17.47 3.40
C ILE A 262 -0.44 -17.25 3.70
N THR A 263 -1.00 -16.14 3.24
CA THR A 263 -2.42 -15.81 3.34
C THR A 263 -3.30 -16.94 2.81
N SER A 264 -3.01 -17.40 1.59
CA SER A 264 -3.84 -18.40 0.92
C SER A 264 -3.90 -19.72 1.66
N TYR A 265 -2.76 -20.21 2.15
CA TYR A 265 -2.69 -21.43 2.94
C TYR A 265 -3.41 -21.27 4.28
N PHE A 266 -3.19 -20.15 4.97
CA PHE A 266 -3.85 -19.89 6.25
C PHE A 266 -5.37 -19.81 6.08
N VAL A 267 -5.86 -19.03 5.13
CA VAL A 267 -7.30 -18.86 4.85
C VAL A 267 -7.93 -20.19 4.45
N HIS A 268 -7.29 -20.95 3.57
CA HIS A 268 -7.82 -22.25 3.11
C HIS A 268 -8.01 -23.24 4.26
N GLN A 269 -7.10 -23.23 5.25
CA GLN A 269 -7.17 -24.12 6.42
C GLN A 269 -8.12 -23.61 7.52
N ILE A 270 -8.22 -22.29 7.72
CA ILE A 270 -9.01 -21.70 8.80
C ILE A 270 -10.48 -21.52 8.43
N GLN A 271 -10.80 -21.19 7.17
CA GLN A 271 -12.17 -20.90 6.76
C GLN A 271 -13.16 -22.04 7.09
N PRO A 272 -12.87 -23.33 6.83
CA PRO A 272 -13.79 -24.41 7.18
C PRO A 272 -14.02 -24.52 8.69
N LYS A 273 -12.97 -24.27 9.50
CA LYS A 273 -13.04 -24.35 10.96
C LYS A 273 -13.90 -23.22 11.54
N LEU A 274 -13.84 -22.02 10.98
CA LEU A 274 -14.67 -20.87 11.38
C LEU A 274 -16.18 -21.12 11.13
N ARG A 275 -16.52 -21.96 10.14
CA ARG A 275 -17.90 -22.32 9.81
C ARG A 275 -18.37 -23.62 10.44
N SER A 276 -17.52 -24.35 11.16
CA SER A 276 -17.88 -25.61 11.80
C SER A 276 -18.76 -25.39 13.05
N GLU A 277 -19.84 -26.17 13.18
CA GLU A 277 -20.74 -26.09 14.35
C GLU A 277 -20.19 -26.81 15.59
N ASN A 278 -19.24 -27.73 15.39
CA ASN A 278 -18.68 -28.59 16.43
C ASN A 278 -17.59 -27.91 17.27
N PHE A 279 -17.01 -26.80 16.81
CA PHE A 279 -15.97 -26.08 17.54
C PHE A 279 -16.54 -24.79 18.11
N SER A 280 -16.23 -24.47 19.37
CA SER A 280 -16.32 -23.07 19.80
C SER A 280 -15.41 -22.26 18.86
N ARG A 281 -15.87 -21.10 18.38
CA ARG A 281 -15.12 -20.27 17.39
C ARG A 281 -13.69 -19.91 17.82
N ILE A 282 -13.37 -20.08 19.10
CA ILE A 282 -12.04 -19.83 19.68
C ILE A 282 -11.14 -21.07 19.56
N ASN A 283 -11.70 -22.28 19.76
CA ASN A 283 -10.94 -23.52 19.66
C ASN A 283 -10.54 -23.87 18.21
N SER A 284 -11.25 -23.33 17.21
CA SER A 284 -10.99 -23.55 15.79
C SER A 284 -9.69 -22.93 15.28
N ILE A 285 -9.18 -21.89 15.96
CA ILE A 285 -7.95 -21.19 15.58
C ILE A 285 -6.73 -21.82 16.26
N LEU A 286 -6.91 -22.61 17.34
CA LEU A 286 -5.78 -23.13 18.12
C LEU A 286 -4.80 -23.98 17.27
N PRO A 287 -3.49 -23.74 17.41
CA PRO A 287 -2.47 -24.46 16.65
C PRO A 287 -2.26 -25.87 17.22
N ASN A 288 -1.85 -26.80 16.36
CA ASN A 288 -1.31 -28.08 16.81
C ASN A 288 0.12 -27.91 17.40
N LYS A 289 0.71 -28.98 17.97
CA LYS A 289 2.05 -28.89 18.59
C LYS A 289 3.15 -28.40 17.63
N LYS A 290 3.15 -28.86 16.38
CA LYS A 290 4.17 -28.45 15.38
C LYS A 290 4.00 -26.97 15.02
N GLN A 291 2.77 -26.54 14.79
CA GLN A 291 2.42 -25.14 14.56
C GLN A 291 2.79 -24.27 15.75
N LEU A 292 2.53 -24.72 16.98
CA LEU A 292 2.88 -23.98 18.18
C LEU A 292 4.40 -23.74 18.30
N TYR A 293 5.22 -24.77 18.06
CA TYR A 293 6.68 -24.59 18.06
C TYR A 293 7.13 -23.61 16.96
N SER A 294 6.53 -23.69 15.78
CA SER A 294 6.82 -22.77 14.68
C SER A 294 6.39 -21.33 15.00
N ILE A 295 5.23 -21.12 15.61
CA ILE A 295 4.77 -19.80 16.08
C ILE A 295 5.73 -19.23 17.10
N ILE A 296 6.14 -20.00 18.11
CA ILE A 296 7.10 -19.54 19.12
C ILE A 296 8.44 -19.16 18.47
N GLY A 297 8.92 -19.98 17.53
CA GLY A 297 10.17 -19.71 16.80
C GLY A 297 10.09 -18.44 15.95
N VAL A 298 9.03 -18.28 15.17
CA VAL A 298 8.80 -17.07 14.35
C VAL A 298 8.68 -15.85 15.23
N SER A 299 7.86 -15.88 16.28
CA SER A 299 7.73 -14.76 17.22
C SER A 299 9.08 -14.39 17.81
N PHE A 300 9.86 -15.35 18.31
CA PHE A 300 11.18 -15.07 18.89
C PHE A 300 12.14 -14.42 17.88
N ILE A 301 12.21 -14.95 16.65
CA ILE A 301 13.06 -14.40 15.59
C ILE A 301 12.58 -12.99 15.20
N SER A 302 11.29 -12.79 14.97
CA SER A 302 10.73 -11.48 14.61
C SER A 302 10.95 -10.44 15.71
N THR A 303 10.74 -10.80 16.98
CA THR A 303 11.06 -9.93 18.11
C THR A 303 12.54 -9.56 18.12
N PHE A 304 13.43 -10.55 17.90
CA PHE A 304 14.86 -10.29 17.86
C PHE A 304 15.23 -9.32 16.72
N LEU A 305 14.71 -9.56 15.52
CA LEU A 305 14.95 -8.69 14.35
C LEU A 305 14.46 -7.25 14.62
N ILE A 306 13.24 -7.09 15.13
CA ILE A 306 12.66 -5.78 15.39
C ILE A 306 13.49 -5.00 16.42
N PHE A 307 13.73 -5.59 17.59
CA PHE A 307 14.34 -4.86 18.71
C PHE A 307 15.86 -4.73 18.64
N PHE A 308 16.56 -5.62 17.93
CA PHE A 308 18.03 -5.62 17.90
C PHE A 308 18.62 -5.27 16.53
N ILE A 309 17.82 -5.25 15.46
CA ILE A 309 18.31 -4.94 14.11
C ILE A 309 17.59 -3.73 13.51
N VAL A 310 16.26 -3.64 13.64
CA VAL A 310 15.49 -2.57 12.99
C VAL A 310 15.47 -1.29 13.81
N ILE A 311 15.04 -1.38 15.07
CA ILE A 311 14.93 -0.20 15.95
C ILE A 311 16.32 0.34 16.24
N ASP A 312 16.48 1.65 16.04
CA ASP A 312 17.75 2.37 16.09
C ASP A 312 18.84 1.71 15.20
N GLY A 313 18.37 1.08 14.11
CA GLY A 313 19.15 0.25 13.22
C GLY A 313 19.69 0.97 11.98
N PRO A 314 20.03 0.25 10.91
CA PRO A 314 20.61 0.84 9.70
C PRO A 314 19.70 1.85 8.99
N GLY A 315 18.37 1.74 9.13
CA GLY A 315 17.44 2.68 8.50
C GLY A 315 17.50 4.09 9.09
N THR A 316 17.92 4.24 10.35
CA THR A 316 18.05 5.54 11.03
C THR A 316 19.38 6.25 10.74
N ASN A 317 20.17 5.78 9.77
CA ASN A 317 21.43 6.44 9.41
C ASN A 317 21.17 7.82 8.79
N ASP A 318 21.63 8.88 9.45
CA ASP A 318 21.47 10.25 8.99
C ASP A 318 22.38 10.63 7.81
N GLU A 319 23.32 9.76 7.44
CA GLU A 319 24.13 9.90 6.23
C GLU A 319 23.43 9.41 4.96
N GLU A 320 22.27 8.75 5.07
CA GLU A 320 21.51 8.21 3.94
C GLU A 320 20.26 9.07 3.66
N PRO A 321 19.95 9.40 2.39
CA PRO A 321 18.79 10.20 2.06
C PRO A 321 17.52 9.36 2.15
N ASN A 322 16.40 10.01 2.46
CA ASN A 322 15.06 9.47 2.17
C ASN A 322 14.45 10.09 0.90
N TYR A 323 14.91 11.26 0.46
CA TYR A 323 14.49 11.87 -0.79
C TYR A 323 15.69 12.19 -1.68
N ARG A 324 15.53 11.95 -2.98
CA ARG A 324 16.50 12.34 -4.00
C ARG A 324 15.79 13.06 -5.13
N LEU A 325 16.36 14.18 -5.54
CA LEU A 325 15.75 15.16 -6.43
C LEU A 325 16.61 15.33 -7.68
N GLY A 326 16.01 15.14 -8.85
CA GLY A 326 16.55 15.59 -10.13
C GLY A 326 16.34 17.09 -10.37
N PHE A 327 16.81 17.56 -11.52
CA PHE A 327 16.87 18.98 -11.87
C PHE A 327 15.50 19.70 -11.90
N GLU A 328 14.46 19.03 -12.40
CA GLU A 328 13.11 19.61 -12.51
C GLU A 328 12.13 19.05 -11.46
N ASP A 329 12.62 18.15 -10.61
CA ASP A 329 11.80 17.38 -9.69
C ASP A 329 11.29 18.28 -8.55
N VAL A 330 10.08 17.97 -8.11
CA VAL A 330 9.53 18.48 -6.87
C VAL A 330 9.02 17.29 -6.07
N ASN A 331 9.72 16.91 -5.00
CA ASN A 331 9.23 15.87 -4.09
C ASN A 331 8.31 16.46 -3.04
N LEU A 332 7.38 15.64 -2.58
CA LEU A 332 6.38 15.98 -1.57
C LEU A 332 6.55 15.04 -0.37
N GLU A 333 6.70 15.63 0.81
CA GLU A 333 6.53 14.93 2.08
C GLU A 333 5.27 15.45 2.79
N THR A 334 4.49 14.54 3.39
CA THR A 334 3.24 14.90 4.08
C THR A 334 3.47 15.07 5.58
N ILE A 335 2.90 16.13 6.16
CA ILE A 335 2.85 16.30 7.62
C ILE A 335 1.46 15.88 8.09
N GLU A 336 1.40 14.73 8.78
CA GLU A 336 0.15 14.19 9.31
C GLU A 336 -0.32 14.91 10.59
N VAL A 337 -1.63 14.89 10.83
CA VAL A 337 -2.23 15.49 12.03
C VAL A 337 -2.35 14.45 13.14
N HIS A 338 -1.37 14.42 14.05
CA HIS A 338 -1.38 13.54 15.24
C HIS A 338 -1.89 14.24 16.50
N SER A 339 -1.68 15.56 16.60
CA SER A 339 -2.11 16.36 17.75
C SER A 339 -2.54 17.76 17.31
N LEU A 340 -3.61 18.27 17.94
CA LEU A 340 -4.05 19.66 17.78
C LEU A 340 -3.45 20.60 18.83
N THR A 341 -2.71 20.05 19.81
CA THR A 341 -2.16 20.79 20.94
C THR A 341 -0.64 20.85 20.93
N ASN A 342 0.01 19.87 20.30
CA ASN A 342 1.46 19.79 20.22
C ASN A 342 1.90 19.99 18.76
N PRO A 343 2.95 20.79 18.52
CA PRO A 343 3.50 20.96 17.18
C PRO A 343 4.18 19.67 16.72
N VAL A 344 4.18 19.46 15.40
CA VAL A 344 5.09 18.53 14.74
C VAL A 344 6.39 19.27 14.50
N ASN A 345 7.52 18.72 14.97
CA ASN A 345 8.83 19.32 14.72
C ASN A 345 9.49 18.59 13.56
N ILE A 346 10.01 19.35 12.60
CA ILE A 346 10.65 18.79 11.41
C ILE A 346 12.10 19.21 11.43
N GLU A 347 12.99 18.26 11.18
CA GLU A 347 14.39 18.48 10.86
C GLU A 347 14.64 18.06 9.42
N VAL A 348 15.22 18.96 8.62
CA VAL A 348 15.63 18.66 7.25
C VAL A 348 17.13 18.84 7.13
N ILE A 349 17.82 17.80 6.69
CA ILE A 349 19.27 17.76 6.52
C ILE A 349 19.57 17.63 5.03
N ASN A 350 20.35 18.55 4.48
CA ASN A 350 20.89 18.41 3.13
C ASN A 350 22.19 17.63 3.21
N ILE A 351 22.13 16.34 2.87
CA ILE A 351 23.29 15.47 2.89
C ILE A 351 24.03 15.46 1.54
N GLY A 352 23.43 16.04 0.50
CA GLY A 352 24.00 16.15 -0.84
C GLY A 352 25.05 17.25 -0.98
N GLU A 353 25.45 17.48 -2.22
CA GLU A 353 26.39 18.54 -2.62
C GLU A 353 25.68 19.74 -3.29
N GLU A 354 24.39 19.61 -3.58
CA GLU A 354 23.58 20.61 -4.27
C GLU A 354 22.68 21.35 -3.28
N SER A 355 22.48 22.65 -3.48
CA SER A 355 21.54 23.43 -2.67
C SER A 355 20.10 23.05 -2.98
N VAL A 356 19.24 23.04 -1.95
CA VAL A 356 17.82 22.67 -2.05
C VAL A 356 16.97 23.81 -1.50
N GLN A 357 15.80 24.03 -2.09
CA GLN A 357 14.74 24.87 -1.55
C GLN A 357 13.62 24.00 -1.02
N LEU A 358 13.18 24.29 0.21
CA LEU A 358 12.00 23.68 0.82
C LEU A 358 10.87 24.70 0.82
N LEU A 359 9.65 24.23 0.61
CA LEU A 359 8.44 25.03 0.70
C LEU A 359 7.45 24.33 1.62
N LEU A 360 7.15 24.97 2.74
CA LEU A 360 6.08 24.54 3.63
C LEU A 360 4.77 25.20 3.21
N VAL A 361 3.77 24.40 2.88
CA VAL A 361 2.48 24.91 2.38
C VAL A 361 1.33 23.98 2.80
N LYS A 362 0.11 24.52 2.87
CA LYS A 362 -1.08 23.69 3.11
C LYS A 362 -1.33 22.76 1.91
N THR A 363 -1.71 21.52 2.18
CA THR A 363 -2.00 20.50 1.14
C THR A 363 -3.07 20.98 0.16
N SER A 364 -4.13 21.62 0.68
CA SER A 364 -5.23 22.18 -0.14
C SER A 364 -4.81 23.32 -1.07
N ILE A 365 -3.67 23.96 -0.81
CA ILE A 365 -3.07 24.95 -1.71
C ILE A 365 -2.21 24.21 -2.73
N ALA A 366 -1.31 23.33 -2.30
CA ALA A 366 -0.44 22.55 -3.17
C ALA A 366 -1.22 21.77 -4.26
N GLU A 367 -2.36 21.16 -3.91
CA GLU A 367 -3.26 20.48 -4.84
C GLU A 367 -3.61 21.32 -6.07
N LYS A 368 -3.79 22.64 -5.91
CA LYS A 368 -4.25 23.51 -7.00
C LYS A 368 -3.19 23.71 -8.07
N TYR A 369 -1.93 23.48 -7.72
CA TYR A 369 -0.75 23.73 -8.56
C TYR A 369 -0.07 22.42 -8.99
N ALA A 370 -0.65 21.26 -8.67
CA ALA A 370 -0.16 19.94 -9.09
C ALA A 370 -0.95 19.43 -10.30
N ASP A 371 -0.26 19.09 -11.39
CA ASP A 371 -0.87 18.46 -12.56
C ASP A 371 0.09 17.44 -13.18
N LYS A 372 -0.38 16.20 -13.36
CA LYS A 372 0.34 15.11 -14.06
C LYS A 372 1.80 14.91 -13.65
N GLY A 373 2.10 14.94 -12.35
CA GLY A 373 3.48 14.72 -11.87
C GLY A 373 4.23 16.01 -11.54
N ILE A 374 3.77 17.16 -12.02
CA ILE A 374 4.53 18.43 -11.99
C ILE A 374 3.82 19.44 -11.10
N PHE A 375 4.60 20.19 -10.32
CA PHE A 375 4.14 21.37 -9.59
C PHE A 375 4.52 22.65 -10.31
N ASP A 376 3.58 23.60 -10.44
CA ASP A 376 3.89 24.97 -10.83
C ASP A 376 4.59 25.70 -9.66
N TRP A 377 5.91 25.52 -9.58
CA TRP A 377 6.72 26.06 -8.49
C TRP A 377 6.73 27.58 -8.44
N GLU A 378 6.69 28.26 -9.59
CA GLU A 378 6.78 29.73 -9.63
C GLU A 378 5.58 30.36 -8.92
N GLU A 379 4.37 29.89 -9.23
CA GLU A 379 3.16 30.37 -8.57
C GLU A 379 3.09 29.88 -7.11
N LEU A 380 3.39 28.60 -6.88
CA LEU A 380 3.24 27.95 -5.57
C LEU A 380 4.21 28.50 -4.51
N SER A 381 5.42 28.88 -4.91
CA SER A 381 6.45 29.43 -4.02
C SER A 381 6.02 30.72 -3.31
N SER A 382 5.02 31.43 -3.85
CA SER A 382 4.46 32.65 -3.27
C SER A 382 3.37 32.41 -2.21
N GLU A 383 2.86 31.18 -2.11
CA GLU A 383 1.72 30.81 -1.27
C GLU A 383 2.13 30.11 0.05
N GLY A 384 3.43 29.86 0.25
CA GLY A 384 3.97 29.16 1.42
C GLY A 384 5.23 29.80 1.99
N GLU A 385 5.85 29.11 2.95
CA GLU A 385 7.09 29.54 3.58
C GLU A 385 8.30 28.84 2.94
N LEU A 386 9.23 29.62 2.39
CA LEU A 386 10.42 29.12 1.71
C LEU A 386 11.62 29.04 2.66
N PHE A 387 12.32 27.92 2.61
CA PHE A 387 13.56 27.71 3.35
C PHE A 387 14.67 27.29 2.37
N PRO A 388 15.69 28.13 2.13
CA PRO A 388 16.87 27.71 1.41
C PRO A 388 17.73 26.81 2.31
N LEU A 389 18.32 25.77 1.73
CA LEU A 389 19.14 24.80 2.45
C LEU A 389 20.41 24.50 1.66
N SER A 390 21.55 25.02 2.14
CA SER A 390 22.84 24.81 1.48
C SER A 390 23.37 23.40 1.72
N PRO A 391 24.36 22.94 0.95
CA PRO A 391 24.95 21.62 1.13
C PRO A 391 25.49 21.42 2.55
N LYS A 392 25.22 20.24 3.14
CA LYS A 392 25.63 19.86 4.50
C LYS A 392 25.03 20.73 5.62
N GLU A 393 24.07 21.60 5.31
CA GLU A 393 23.32 22.34 6.32
C GLU A 393 22.07 21.55 6.78
N ASN A 394 21.61 21.87 7.98
CA ASN A 394 20.33 21.43 8.49
C ASN A 394 19.46 22.63 8.87
N ILE A 395 18.15 22.42 8.83
CA ILE A 395 17.15 23.38 9.30
C ILE A 395 16.09 22.65 10.11
N SER A 396 15.56 23.34 11.12
CA SER A 396 14.44 22.83 11.90
C SER A 396 13.34 23.87 11.99
N PHE A 397 12.10 23.42 11.84
CA PHE A 397 10.90 24.24 12.00
C PHE A 397 9.76 23.40 12.58
N SER A 398 8.70 24.07 13.04
CA SER A 398 7.57 23.43 13.72
C SER A 398 6.26 23.81 13.05
N VAL A 399 5.38 22.84 12.90
CA VAL A 399 4.06 23.02 12.29
C VAL A 399 2.97 22.72 13.30
N MET A 400 2.08 23.70 13.51
CA MET A 400 0.88 23.55 14.32
C MET A 400 -0.33 23.39 13.41
N THR A 401 -1.17 22.40 13.70
CA THR A 401 -2.41 22.17 12.98
C THR A 401 -3.60 22.63 13.83
N GLU A 402 -4.52 23.39 13.23
CA GLU A 402 -5.68 23.96 13.93
C GLU A 402 -6.89 23.01 13.91
N SER A 403 -6.86 22.03 13.00
CA SER A 403 -7.96 21.12 12.72
C SER A 403 -7.42 19.78 12.20
N ILE A 404 -8.19 18.69 12.40
CA ILE A 404 -7.90 17.37 11.81
C ILE A 404 -7.97 17.35 10.28
N TYR A 405 -8.48 18.44 9.67
CA TYR A 405 -8.55 18.62 8.23
C TYR A 405 -7.46 19.59 7.70
N ASP A 406 -6.68 20.22 8.58
CA ASP A 406 -5.56 21.08 8.19
C ASP A 406 -4.29 20.23 8.07
N SER A 407 -4.03 19.67 6.89
CA SER A 407 -2.75 19.02 6.58
C SER A 407 -1.80 19.97 5.84
N TYR A 408 -0.50 19.76 6.07
CA TYR A 408 0.58 20.49 5.42
C TYR A 408 1.46 19.51 4.65
N VAL A 409 2.15 20.03 3.64
CA VAL A 409 3.18 19.32 2.90
C VAL A 409 4.45 20.13 2.87
N ILE A 410 5.59 19.42 2.82
CA ILE A 410 6.90 19.98 2.54
C ILE A 410 7.22 19.60 1.10
N LEU A 411 7.31 20.61 0.24
CA LEU A 411 7.80 20.42 -1.12
C LEU A 411 9.29 20.74 -1.15
N SER A 412 10.05 19.93 -1.88
CA SER A 412 11.50 20.11 -2.01
C SER A 412 11.90 20.14 -3.48
N LYS A 413 12.79 21.07 -3.83
CA LYS A 413 13.28 21.29 -5.19
C LYS A 413 14.75 21.71 -5.18
N LEU A 414 15.52 21.34 -6.19
CA LEU A 414 16.88 21.85 -6.36
C LEU A 414 16.89 23.38 -6.54
N GLN A 415 17.81 24.05 -5.85
CA GLN A 415 18.04 25.48 -5.99
C GLN A 415 18.90 25.73 -7.23
N ASN A 416 18.28 26.19 -8.31
CA ASN A 416 18.99 26.43 -9.56
C ASN A 416 19.74 27.77 -9.56
N PRO A 417 20.98 27.83 -10.08
CA PRO A 417 21.56 29.10 -10.51
C PRO A 417 20.79 29.63 -11.73
N ASP A 418 20.52 30.93 -11.74
CA ASP A 418 19.80 31.59 -12.83
C ASP A 418 20.55 31.43 -14.17
N SER A 419 19.93 30.69 -15.09
CA SER A 419 20.28 30.52 -16.51
C SER A 419 21.57 29.74 -16.84
N CYS A 420 21.40 28.60 -17.53
CA CYS A 420 22.52 27.90 -18.18
C CYS A 420 22.91 28.66 -19.45
N SER A 421 24.11 29.24 -19.49
CA SER A 421 24.59 29.97 -20.67
C SER A 421 25.22 29.05 -21.72
N GLU A 422 25.78 27.90 -21.32
CA GLU A 422 26.49 26.95 -22.18
C GLU A 422 25.91 25.52 -22.10
N VAL A 423 25.91 24.79 -23.23
CA VAL A 423 25.31 23.45 -23.36
C VAL A 423 26.00 22.40 -22.46
N SER A 424 27.30 22.55 -22.18
CA SER A 424 28.05 21.69 -21.25
C SER A 424 27.54 21.84 -19.81
N ASP A 425 27.24 23.06 -19.40
CA ASP A 425 26.78 23.38 -18.05
C ASP A 425 25.34 22.90 -17.86
N CYS A 426 24.49 22.99 -18.89
CA CYS A 426 23.17 22.37 -18.90
C CYS A 426 23.23 20.86 -18.65
N LYS A 427 24.25 20.18 -19.20
CA LYS A 427 24.37 18.72 -19.06
C LYS A 427 24.84 18.31 -17.67
N ILE A 428 25.69 19.13 -17.04
CA ILE A 428 26.10 18.95 -15.65
C ILE A 428 24.90 19.21 -14.72
N MET A 429 24.14 20.28 -14.97
CA MET A 429 22.93 20.61 -14.19
C MET A 429 21.84 19.55 -14.32
N LYS A 430 21.65 18.94 -15.50
CA LYS A 430 20.73 17.81 -15.67
C LYS A 430 21.13 16.53 -14.92
N ASN A 431 22.38 16.43 -14.51
CA ASN A 431 22.89 15.31 -13.71
C ASN A 431 23.05 15.68 -12.23
N ALA A 432 22.71 16.92 -11.83
CA ALA A 432 22.71 17.34 -10.44
C ALA A 432 21.63 16.55 -9.69
N VAL A 433 21.99 16.05 -8.52
CA VAL A 433 21.06 15.30 -7.66
C VAL A 433 21.09 15.93 -6.28
N GLY A 434 19.93 16.44 -5.85
CA GLY A 434 19.70 16.86 -4.48
C GLY A 434 19.43 15.65 -3.61
N GLU A 435 20.05 15.57 -2.45
CA GLU A 435 19.86 14.46 -1.52
C GLU A 435 19.56 15.05 -0.15
N ILE A 436 18.34 14.81 0.33
CA ILE A 436 17.87 15.34 1.60
C ILE A 436 17.34 14.22 2.48
N ARG A 437 17.43 14.47 3.79
CA ARG A 437 16.81 13.67 4.83
C ARG A 437 15.81 14.52 5.58
N ILE A 438 14.53 14.16 5.50
CA ILE A 438 13.45 14.79 6.29
C ILE A 438 13.12 13.88 7.46
N ILE A 439 13.18 14.41 8.67
CA ILE A 439 12.86 13.70 9.91
C ILE A 439 11.71 14.44 10.60
N THR A 440 10.63 13.73 10.84
CA THR A 440 9.41 14.30 11.43
C THR A 440 9.21 13.76 12.84
N HIS A 441 9.31 14.63 13.82
CA HIS A 441 9.15 14.34 15.25
C HIS A 441 7.73 14.70 15.72
N TYR A 442 6.94 13.67 15.98
CA TYR A 442 5.62 13.78 16.56
C TYR A 442 5.67 13.74 18.09
N PHE A 443 4.61 14.21 18.77
CA PHE A 443 4.58 14.22 20.24
C PHE A 443 4.60 12.81 20.88
N ASP A 444 4.00 11.85 20.19
CA ASP A 444 3.94 10.44 20.60
C ASP A 444 4.95 9.59 19.79
N ASP A 445 6.15 10.11 19.53
CA ASP A 445 7.19 9.56 18.63
C ASP A 445 7.81 8.21 19.01
N GLU A 446 7.24 7.50 20.00
CA GLU A 446 7.75 6.19 20.45
C GLU A 446 6.61 5.19 20.73
N LEU A 447 5.75 4.93 19.74
CA LEU A 447 4.68 3.91 19.76
C LEU A 447 5.19 2.46 19.57
N ILE A 448 6.46 2.19 19.91
CA ILE A 448 7.16 0.94 19.62
C ILE A 448 6.41 -0.29 20.15
N TRP A 449 5.94 -0.24 21.40
CA TRP A 449 5.28 -1.38 22.02
C TRP A 449 3.91 -1.68 21.41
N SER A 450 3.11 -0.66 21.10
CA SER A 450 1.82 -0.85 20.44
C SER A 450 2.00 -1.31 19.00
N ALA A 451 3.00 -0.79 18.27
CA ALA A 451 3.40 -1.27 16.94
C ALA A 451 3.83 -2.75 16.96
N TYR A 452 4.63 -3.15 17.94
CA TYR A 452 5.05 -4.54 18.13
C TYR A 452 3.85 -5.45 18.45
N ILE A 453 2.97 -5.04 19.38
CA ILE A 453 1.74 -5.79 19.71
C ILE A 453 0.84 -5.92 18.50
N ALA A 454 0.68 -4.85 17.72
CA ALA A 454 -0.08 -4.85 16.48
C ALA A 454 0.48 -5.86 15.48
N SER A 455 1.79 -6.13 15.48
CA SER A 455 2.44 -7.10 14.57
C SER A 455 2.32 -8.57 14.99
N LEU A 456 1.93 -8.88 16.24
CA LEU A 456 1.82 -10.26 16.75
C LEU A 456 0.90 -11.18 15.92
N PRO A 457 -0.25 -10.73 15.38
CA PRO A 457 -1.06 -11.55 14.48
C PRO A 457 -0.30 -12.03 13.25
N SER A 458 0.60 -11.20 12.69
CA SER A 458 1.45 -11.60 11.55
C SER A 458 2.35 -12.78 11.92
N PHE A 459 3.04 -12.71 13.06
CA PHE A 459 3.95 -13.76 13.52
C PHE A 459 3.21 -15.07 13.77
N TYR A 460 2.01 -14.96 14.34
CA TYR A 460 1.11 -16.10 14.54
C TYR A 460 0.74 -16.76 13.21
N ILE A 461 0.27 -15.98 12.23
CA ILE A 461 -0.17 -16.50 10.92
C ILE A 461 1.00 -17.16 10.18
N LEU A 462 2.14 -16.48 10.11
CA LEU A 462 3.35 -17.00 9.47
C LEU A 462 3.81 -18.30 10.14
N GLY A 463 3.92 -18.31 11.48
CA GLY A 463 4.27 -19.52 12.23
C GLY A 463 3.27 -20.66 12.06
N TYR A 464 1.97 -20.35 11.97
CA TYR A 464 0.93 -21.33 11.74
C TYR A 464 1.10 -22.04 10.39
N VAL A 465 1.41 -21.28 9.34
CA VAL A 465 1.62 -21.82 7.98
C VAL A 465 2.93 -22.62 7.90
N LEU A 466 4.03 -22.09 8.42
CA LEU A 466 5.33 -22.80 8.43
C LEU A 466 5.28 -24.11 9.22
N GLY A 467 4.44 -24.17 10.25
CA GLY A 467 4.23 -25.38 11.04
C GLY A 467 3.25 -26.39 10.44
N MET A 468 2.66 -26.14 9.27
CA MET A 468 1.76 -27.09 8.60
C MET A 468 2.49 -28.39 8.22
N SER A 469 1.73 -29.47 8.12
CA SER A 469 2.17 -30.76 7.58
C SER A 469 2.07 -30.79 6.05
N ASP A 470 2.82 -31.69 5.42
CA ASP A 470 2.78 -31.87 3.95
C ASP A 470 1.37 -32.18 3.44
N LYS A 471 0.54 -32.87 4.24
CA LYS A 471 -0.86 -33.15 3.90
C LYS A 471 -1.72 -31.89 3.88
N GLU A 472 -1.54 -31.01 4.86
CA GLU A 472 -2.23 -29.71 4.95
C GLU A 472 -1.82 -28.79 3.79
N ILE A 473 -0.53 -28.79 3.44
CA ILE A 473 0.01 -28.02 2.30
C ILE A 473 -0.47 -28.61 0.97
N MET A 474 -0.53 -29.93 0.85
CA MET A 474 -1.00 -30.57 -0.37
C MET A 474 -2.52 -30.49 -0.55
N SER A 475 -3.28 -30.00 0.45
CA SER A 475 -4.74 -29.95 0.46
C SER A 475 -5.38 -31.33 0.20
N VAL A 476 -4.75 -32.40 0.70
CA VAL A 476 -5.27 -33.78 0.57
C VAL A 476 -6.19 -34.06 1.75
N LYS A 477 -7.42 -34.51 1.49
CA LYS A 477 -8.35 -34.92 2.55
C LYS A 477 -7.70 -35.97 3.45
N THR A 478 -7.70 -35.74 4.75
CA THR A 478 -7.50 -36.80 5.74
C THR A 478 -8.77 -37.66 5.73
N SER A 479 -8.63 -38.90 5.29
CA SER A 479 -9.67 -39.94 5.35
C SER A 479 -10.14 -40.22 6.76
#